data_AF-A0A2P6WBV0-F1
#
_entry.id   AF-A0A2P6WBV0-F1
#
_cell.length_a   1.000
_cell.length_b   1.000
_cell.length_c   1.000
_cell.angle_alpha   90.00
_cell.angle_beta   90.00
_cell.angle_gamma   90.00
#
_symmetry.space_group_name_H-M   'P 1'
#
loop_
_entity.id
_entity.type
_entity.pdbx_description
1 polymer ?
#
loop_
_entity_poly.entity_id
_entity_poly.type
_entity_poly.pdbx_seq_one_letter_code
_entity_poly.pdbx_strand_id
1 'polypeptide(L)'
;MRYWQTGRKKALSIGVYPKITLSDARKRREELCKQLEFGLDPSAERKAANLRKKLSAENSSEAVALEWYSKQLHTWVTCFEVRLVRPVTRCG
;
A
#
# COMPACT_ATOMS: atom_id res chain seq x y z
N MET A 1 -2.64 24.14 -11.72
CA MET A 1 -2.01 25.26 -10.99
C MET A 1 -0.54 25.35 -11.36
N ARG A 2 -0.04 26.55 -11.63
CA ARG A 2 1.38 26.80 -11.91
C ARG A 2 2.00 27.41 -10.65
N TYR A 3 3.19 26.96 -10.28
CA TYR A 3 3.93 27.44 -9.12
C TYR A 3 5.43 27.46 -9.40
N TRP A 4 6.17 28.22 -8.61
CA TRP A 4 7.63 28.26 -8.64
C TRP A 4 8.17 27.56 -7.42
N GLN A 5 9.18 26.72 -7.63
CA GLN A 5 9.89 26.07 -6.54
C GLN A 5 11.35 25.91 -6.94
N THR A 6 12.27 26.30 -6.07
CA THR A 6 13.72 26.21 -6.31
C THR A 6 14.14 26.79 -7.68
N GLY A 7 13.57 27.95 -8.04
CA GLY A 7 13.86 28.64 -9.30
C GLY A 7 13.33 27.95 -10.57
N ARG A 8 12.57 26.86 -10.43
CA ARG A 8 11.96 26.13 -11.54
C ARG A 8 10.44 26.28 -11.52
N LYS A 9 9.87 26.50 -12.71
CA LYS A 9 8.41 26.55 -12.91
C LYS A 9 7.86 25.14 -12.96
N LYS A 10 6.94 24.82 -12.05
CA LYS A 10 6.24 23.53 -11.99
C LYS A 10 4.74 23.73 -12.24
N ALA A 11 4.10 22.68 -12.72
CA ALA A 11 2.67 22.63 -12.95
C ALA A 11 2.07 21.38 -12.31
N LEU A 12 0.94 21.53 -11.64
CA LEU A 12 0.22 20.45 -10.98
C LEU A 12 -1.26 20.46 -11.38
N SER A 13 -1.79 19.28 -11.75
CA SER A 13 -3.20 19.06 -12.05
C SER A 13 -3.98 18.73 -10.78
N ILE A 14 -5.03 19.50 -10.47
CA ILE A 14 -5.86 19.32 -9.26
C ILE A 14 -6.89 18.20 -9.44
N GLY A 15 -7.36 18.03 -10.68
CA GLY A 15 -8.28 16.98 -11.10
C GLY A 15 -8.87 17.30 -12.47
N VAL A 16 -9.77 16.44 -12.94
CA VAL A 16 -10.42 16.55 -14.25
C VAL A 16 -11.92 16.81 -14.03
N TYR A 17 -12.46 17.85 -14.67
CA TYR A 17 -13.91 18.10 -14.70
C TYR A 17 -14.60 17.03 -15.58
N PRO A 18 -15.80 16.52 -15.25
CA PRO A 18 -16.68 16.87 -14.12
C PRO A 18 -16.48 16.04 -12.85
N LYS A 19 -15.45 15.18 -12.78
CA LYS A 19 -15.17 14.34 -11.59
C LYS A 19 -14.91 15.15 -10.32
N ILE A 20 -14.52 16.42 -10.45
CA ILE A 20 -14.34 17.35 -9.34
C ILE A 20 -15.24 18.56 -9.52
N THR A 21 -15.85 19.01 -8.42
CA THR A 21 -16.60 20.26 -8.42
C THR A 21 -15.63 21.45 -8.42
N LEU A 22 -16.10 22.63 -8.85
CA LEU A 22 -15.31 23.85 -8.80
C LEU A 22 -14.91 24.22 -7.36
N SER A 23 -15.80 23.95 -6.40
CA SER A 23 -15.57 24.19 -4.97
C SER A 23 -14.41 23.32 -4.46
N ASP A 24 -14.42 22.03 -4.76
CA ASP A 24 -13.33 21.12 -4.35
C ASP A 24 -12.01 21.47 -5.03
N ALA A 25 -12.05 21.94 -6.28
CA ALA A 25 -10.86 22.41 -6.97
C ALA A 25 -10.20 23.60 -6.25
N ARG A 26 -10.99 24.51 -5.69
CA ARG A 26 -10.50 25.66 -4.91
C ARG A 26 -9.92 25.22 -3.57
N LYS A 27 -10.63 24.37 -2.83
CA LYS A 27 -10.13 23.82 -1.54
C LYS A 27 -8.78 23.12 -1.71
N ARG A 28 -8.67 22.23 -2.71
CA ARG A 28 -7.40 21.55 -3.01
C ARG A 28 -6.29 22.53 -3.41
N ARG A 29 -6.61 23.60 -4.14
CA ARG A 29 -5.62 24.64 -4.45
C ARG A 29 -5.10 25.30 -3.17
N GLU A 30 -5.98 25.65 -2.24
CA GLU A 30 -5.60 26.28 -0.96
C GLU A 30 -4.74 25.34 -0.11
N GLU A 31 -5.09 24.05 -0.03
CA GLU A 31 -4.27 23.03 0.64
C GLU A 31 -2.85 22.95 0.05
N LEU A 32 -2.74 22.96 -1.28
CA LEU A 32 -1.45 22.94 -1.96
C LEU A 32 -0.65 24.24 -1.74
N CYS A 33 -1.32 25.40 -1.67
CA CYS A 33 -0.67 26.65 -1.30
C CYS A 33 -0.10 26.57 0.12
N LYS A 34 -0.87 26.06 1.09
CA LYS A 34 -0.40 25.86 2.47
C LYS A 34 0.83 24.94 2.50
N GLN A 35 0.79 23.83 1.77
CA GLN A 35 1.96 22.93 1.66
C GLN A 35 3.21 23.64 1.13
N LEU A 36 3.05 24.52 0.13
CA LEU A 36 4.14 25.32 -0.40
C LEU A 36 4.68 26.34 0.63
N GLU A 37 3.80 26.95 1.43
CA GLU A 37 4.19 27.85 2.54
C GLU A 37 5.03 27.11 3.60
N PHE A 38 4.69 25.86 3.90
CA PHE A 38 5.48 24.98 4.77
C PHE A 38 6.74 24.42 4.09
N GLY A 39 7.04 24.80 2.84
CA GLY A 39 8.22 24.35 2.10
C GLY A 39 8.13 22.92 1.54
N LEU A 40 6.96 22.27 1.64
CA LEU A 40 6.74 20.93 1.09
C LEU A 40 6.44 21.00 -0.42
N ASP A 41 7.09 20.15 -1.23
CA ASP A 41 6.74 20.00 -2.65
C ASP A 41 5.47 19.15 -2.81
N PRO A 42 4.36 19.72 -3.31
CA PRO A 42 3.12 18.97 -3.46
C PRO A 42 3.22 17.81 -4.46
N SER A 43 4.15 17.88 -5.42
CA SER A 43 4.42 16.79 -6.35
C SER A 43 5.04 15.58 -5.65
N ALA A 44 5.97 15.84 -4.73
CA ALA A 44 6.61 14.81 -3.92
C ALA A 44 5.61 14.17 -2.95
N GLU A 45 4.78 14.97 -2.28
CA GLU A 45 3.76 14.46 -1.36
C GLU A 45 2.73 13.58 -2.09
N ARG A 46 2.31 13.98 -3.30
CA ARG A 46 1.41 13.14 -4.11
C ARG A 46 2.04 11.79 -4.49
N LYS A 47 3.34 11.77 -4.80
CA LYS A 47 4.07 10.52 -5.07
C LYS A 47 4.19 9.68 -3.81
N ALA A 48 4.56 10.28 -2.68
CA ALA A 48 4.66 9.60 -1.40
C ALA A 48 3.31 9.01 -0.97
N ALA A 49 2.22 9.75 -1.12
CA ALA A 49 0.87 9.25 -0.84
C ALA A 49 0.49 8.05 -1.73
N ASN A 50 0.84 8.08 -3.01
CA ASN A 50 0.59 6.95 -3.91
C ASN A 50 1.43 5.72 -3.53
N LEU A 51 2.69 5.89 -3.15
CA LEU A 51 3.55 4.80 -2.68
C LEU A 51 3.03 4.23 -1.36
N ARG A 52 2.65 5.08 -0.39
CA ARG A 52 2.03 4.65 0.88
C ARG A 52 0.77 3.81 0.63
N LYS A 53 -0.07 4.21 -0.33
CA LYS A 53 -1.26 3.42 -0.72
C LYS A 53 -0.90 2.05 -1.30
N LYS A 54 0.11 1.97 -2.17
CA LYS A 54 0.59 0.70 -2.72
C LYS A 54 1.17 -0.21 -1.64
N LEU A 55 2.06 0.32 -0.82
CA LEU A 55 2.65 -0.41 0.30
C LEU A 55 1.58 -0.87 1.31
N SER A 56 0.57 -0.04 1.58
CA SER A 56 -0.54 -0.45 2.46
C SER A 56 -1.41 -1.54 1.85
N ALA A 57 -1.54 -1.58 0.52
CA ALA A 57 -2.27 -2.64 -0.17
C ALA A 57 -1.47 -3.95 -0.18
N GLU A 58 -0.15 -3.87 -0.43
CA GLU A 58 0.78 -5.00 -0.39
C GLU A 58 0.92 -5.57 1.02
N ASN A 59 1.02 -4.72 2.05
CA ASN A 59 1.06 -5.13 3.45
C ASN A 59 -0.34 -5.29 4.07
N SER A 60 -1.38 -5.48 3.25
CA SER A 60 -2.70 -5.79 3.78
C SER A 60 -2.63 -7.10 4.57
N SER A 61 -3.26 -7.13 5.75
CA SER A 61 -3.20 -8.27 6.67
C SER A 61 -3.63 -9.60 6.02
N GLU A 62 -4.49 -9.53 5.00
CA GLU A 62 -4.89 -10.66 4.18
C GLU A 62 -3.72 -11.23 3.36
N ALA A 63 -2.94 -10.39 2.68
CA ALA A 63 -1.76 -10.82 1.94
C ALA A 63 -0.72 -11.47 2.88
N VAL A 64 -0.48 -10.86 4.03
CA VAL A 64 0.43 -11.40 5.06
C VAL A 64 -0.08 -12.74 5.62
N ALA A 65 -1.39 -12.86 5.87
CA ALA A 65 -1.99 -14.09 6.37
C ALA A 65 -1.90 -15.24 5.36
N LEU A 66 -2.11 -14.98 4.07
CA LEU A 66 -1.99 -15.98 3.01
C LEU A 66 -0.53 -16.45 2.82
N GLU A 67 0.42 -15.53 2.87
CA GLU A 67 1.85 -15.86 2.84
C GLU A 67 2.26 -16.71 4.04
N TRP A 68 1.78 -16.35 5.23
CA TRP A 68 2.04 -17.10 6.45
C TRP A 68 1.41 -18.50 6.39
N TYR A 69 0.14 -18.60 5.99
CA TYR A 69 -0.57 -19.87 5.84
C TYR A 69 0.13 -20.82 4.87
N SER A 70 0.55 -20.31 3.71
CA SER A 70 1.31 -21.09 2.71
C SER A 70 2.64 -21.61 3.26
N LYS A 71 3.36 -20.82 4.05
CA LYS A 71 4.61 -21.25 4.71
C LYS A 71 4.34 -22.33 5.76
N GLN A 72 3.25 -22.22 6.52
CA GLN A 72 2.89 -23.19 7.56
C GLN A 72 2.42 -24.53 6.99
N LEU A 73 1.75 -24.54 5.83
CA LEU A 73 1.31 -25.78 5.17
C LEU A 73 2.48 -26.74 4.91
N HIS A 74 3.63 -26.23 4.45
CA HIS A 74 4.81 -27.08 4.19
C HIS A 74 5.35 -27.77 5.45
N THR A 75 5.37 -27.06 6.59
CA THR A 75 5.80 -27.60 7.88
C THR A 75 4.77 -28.54 8.52
N TRP A 76 3.47 -28.30 8.29
CA TRP A 76 2.42 -29.14 8.86
C TRP A 76 2.31 -30.49 8.14
N VAL A 77 2.46 -30.52 6.82
CA VAL A 77 2.40 -31.78 6.04
C VAL A 77 3.56 -32.71 6.40
N THR A 78 4.75 -32.18 6.65
CA THR A 78 5.93 -32.99 7.02
C THR A 78 5.87 -33.59 8.42
N CYS A 79 5.11 -33.00 9.36
CA CYS A 79 5.00 -33.50 10.73
C CYS A 79 3.97 -34.63 10.88
N PHE A 80 2.95 -34.68 10.03
CA PHE A 80 1.89 -35.70 10.12
C PHE A 80 2.26 -37.07 9.55
N GLU A 81 3.34 -37.18 8.75
CA GLU A 81 3.69 -38.42 8.04
C GLU A 81 4.37 -39.48 8.93
N VAL A 82 4.80 -39.15 10.15
CA VAL A 82 5.52 -40.08 11.05
C VAL A 82 4.60 -40.96 11.91
N ARG A 83 3.27 -40.94 11.73
CA ARG A 83 2.32 -41.67 12.61
C ARG A 83 1.51 -42.79 11.95
N LEU A 84 1.96 -43.40 10.86
CA LEU A 84 1.22 -44.54 10.28
C LEU A 84 2.08 -45.71 9.82
N VAL A 85 2.88 -46.33 10.72
CA VAL A 85 2.98 -47.80 10.79
C VAL A 85 3.43 -48.21 12.21
N ARG A 86 2.50 -48.70 13.05
CA ARG A 86 2.84 -49.62 14.14
C ARG A 86 2.23 -50.97 13.77
N PRO A 87 3.01 -51.99 13.36
CA PRO A 87 2.46 -53.32 13.16
C PRO A 87 2.24 -53.95 14.55
N VAL A 88 0.99 -54.17 14.93
CA VAL A 88 0.66 -55.05 16.05
C VAL A 88 0.65 -56.48 15.49
N THR A 89 1.76 -57.19 15.63
CA THR A 89 1.78 -58.65 15.51
C THR A 89 1.89 -59.25 16.90
N ARG A 90 0.78 -59.84 17.37
CA ARG A 90 0.72 -60.67 18.57
C ARG A 90 1.30 -62.03 18.18
N CYS A 91 2.46 -62.38 18.73
CA CYS A 91 3.04 -63.73 18.62
C CYS A 91 2.11 -64.76 19.24
N GLY A 92 2.03 -65.94 18.60
CA GLY A 92 1.30 -67.11 19.07
C GLY A 92 1.92 -67.77 20.29
#